data_AF-A0A264W4M8-F1
#
_entry.id   AF-A0A264W4M8-F1
#
_cell.length_a   1.000
_cell.length_b   1.000
_cell.length_c   1.000
_cell.angle_alpha   90.00
_cell.angle_beta   90.00
_cell.angle_gamma   90.00
#
_symmetry.space_group_name_H-M   'P 1'
#
loop_
_entity.id
_entity.type
_entity.pdbx_description
1 polymer ?
#
loop_
_entity_poly.entity_id
_entity_poly.type
_entity_poly.pdbx_seq_one_letter_code
_entity_poly.pdbx_strand_id
1 'polypeptide(L)'
;MVYLYPENETSRENFGGQIMNILVTGGLGFIGSHTVVSLLASDHDVYIVDDLSNAKMEVLDTLKQITGAAEIPFEKMDVTDAAAINRLFSENHFDGVIHFAGYKAVGESVSIPLAYYKNNVLSTIVLAETCLKHGVERFKYGACPKNNSDIHDYSADMQFEAAFLSC
;
A
#
# COMPACT_ATOMS: atom_id res chain seq x y z
N MET A 1 -47.58 -15.79 -24.05
CA MET A 1 -46.27 -15.17 -24.31
C MET A 1 -45.39 -15.54 -23.13
N VAL A 2 -44.56 -16.56 -23.30
CA VAL A 2 -43.64 -17.05 -22.26
C VAL A 2 -42.34 -16.28 -22.45
N TYR A 3 -41.94 -15.49 -21.45
CA TYR A 3 -40.60 -14.92 -21.43
C TYR A 3 -39.71 -15.90 -20.67
N LEU A 4 -38.78 -16.53 -21.39
CA LEU A 4 -37.67 -17.28 -20.84
C LEU A 4 -36.63 -16.26 -20.36
N TYR A 5 -36.20 -16.36 -19.10
CA TYR A 5 -35.05 -15.61 -18.59
C TYR A 5 -33.75 -16.24 -19.15
N PRO A 6 -32.77 -15.44 -19.59
CA PRO A 6 -31.44 -15.97 -19.89
C PRO A 6 -30.72 -16.29 -18.57
N GLU A 7 -30.14 -17.50 -18.50
CA GLU A 7 -29.17 -17.86 -17.47
C GLU A 7 -27.81 -17.21 -17.78
N ASN A 8 -27.10 -16.86 -16.69
CA ASN A 8 -25.72 -16.40 -16.58
C ASN A 8 -25.44 -14.91 -16.84
N GLU A 9 -25.35 -14.16 -15.75
CA GLU A 9 -24.13 -13.44 -15.39
C GLU A 9 -24.20 -13.10 -13.89
N THR A 10 -23.26 -13.67 -13.12
CA THR A 10 -23.07 -13.43 -11.68
C THR A 10 -22.64 -11.99 -11.47
N SER A 11 -23.61 -11.07 -11.46
CA SER A 11 -23.41 -9.72 -10.97
C SER A 11 -23.24 -9.80 -9.45
N ARG A 12 -22.00 -9.61 -8.99
CA ARG A 12 -21.71 -9.36 -7.58
C ARG A 12 -22.33 -8.02 -7.21
N GLU A 13 -23.48 -8.03 -6.55
CA GLU A 13 -24.04 -6.81 -5.95
C GLU A 13 -23.21 -6.42 -4.73
N ASN A 14 -22.36 -5.39 -4.87
CA ASN A 14 -21.65 -4.77 -3.75
C ASN A 14 -22.49 -3.62 -3.18
N PHE A 15 -22.87 -3.73 -1.92
CA PHE A 15 -23.31 -2.59 -1.12
C PHE A 15 -22.09 -1.67 -0.84
N GLY A 16 -21.91 -0.62 -1.65
CA GLY A 16 -21.23 0.62 -1.22
C GLY A 16 -19.70 0.68 -1.13
N GLY A 17 -18.94 -0.31 -1.62
CA GLY A 17 -17.47 -0.22 -1.70
C GLY A 17 -16.98 -0.47 -3.13
N GLN A 18 -16.38 0.54 -3.77
CA GLN A 18 -15.73 0.35 -5.07
C GLN A 18 -14.40 -0.40 -4.86
N ILE A 19 -14.15 -1.42 -5.68
CA ILE A 19 -12.81 -2.03 -5.81
C ILE A 19 -11.87 -0.93 -6.31
N MET A 20 -10.68 -0.85 -5.71
CA MET A 20 -9.70 0.21 -5.95
C MET A 20 -8.34 -0.44 -6.22
N ASN A 21 -7.52 0.20 -7.05
CA ASN A 21 -6.13 -0.12 -7.24
C ASN A 21 -5.23 0.75 -6.36
N ILE A 22 -4.59 0.13 -5.38
CA ILE A 22 -3.88 0.82 -4.31
C ILE A 22 -2.37 0.55 -4.41
N LEU A 23 -1.59 1.63 -4.48
CA LEU A 23 -0.14 1.56 -4.35
C LEU A 23 0.26 1.49 -2.87
N VAL A 24 0.93 0.42 -2.47
CA VAL A 24 1.49 0.26 -1.12
C VAL A 24 3.01 0.32 -1.21
N THR A 25 3.59 1.43 -0.75
CA THR A 25 5.05 1.54 -0.64
C THR A 25 5.52 1.05 0.72
N GLY A 26 6.67 0.36 0.78
CA GLY A 26 7.09 -0.35 1.98
C GLY A 26 6.22 -1.57 2.28
N GLY A 27 5.51 -2.09 1.28
CA GLY A 27 4.50 -3.15 1.41
C GLY A 27 5.06 -4.53 1.77
N LEU A 28 6.38 -4.73 1.72
CA LEU A 28 7.03 -5.95 2.20
C LEU A 28 7.58 -5.79 3.63
N GLY A 29 7.49 -4.59 4.20
CA GLY A 29 7.77 -4.34 5.61
C GLY A 29 6.68 -4.87 6.53
N PHE A 30 6.96 -4.92 7.84
CA PHE A 30 6.06 -5.52 8.85
C PHE A 30 4.61 -5.00 8.79
N ILE A 31 4.36 -3.70 8.88
CA ILE A 31 2.99 -3.16 8.84
C ILE A 31 2.42 -3.20 7.42
N GLY A 32 3.28 -2.95 6.42
CA GLY A 32 2.90 -2.95 5.01
C GLY A 32 2.34 -4.30 4.58
N SER A 33 2.99 -5.41 4.93
CA SER A 33 2.57 -6.75 4.51
C SER A 33 1.22 -7.15 5.11
N HIS A 34 0.97 -6.83 6.38
CA HIS A 34 -0.33 -7.02 7.01
C HIS A 34 -1.42 -6.18 6.31
N THR A 35 -1.10 -4.93 5.96
CA THR A 35 -2.03 -4.07 5.21
C THR A 35 -2.34 -4.64 3.83
N VAL A 36 -1.34 -5.16 3.11
CA VAL A 36 -1.53 -5.82 1.81
C VAL A 36 -2.48 -7.02 1.94
N VAL A 37 -2.32 -7.86 2.97
CA VAL A 37 -3.24 -8.99 3.21
C VAL A 37 -4.67 -8.50 3.40
N SER A 38 -4.88 -7.47 4.22
CA SER A 38 -6.22 -6.90 4.45
C SER A 38 -6.85 -6.33 3.18
N LEU A 39 -6.09 -5.54 2.40
CA LEU A 39 -6.58 -4.98 1.14
C LEU A 39 -7.00 -6.06 0.15
N LEU A 40 -6.18 -7.09 -0.02
CA LEU A 40 -6.50 -8.21 -0.91
C LEU A 40 -7.69 -9.04 -0.40
N ALA A 41 -7.85 -9.18 0.93
CA ALA A 41 -9.01 -9.86 1.53
C ALA A 41 -10.33 -9.09 1.33
N SER A 42 -10.25 -7.77 1.12
CA SER A 42 -11.38 -6.89 0.80
C SER A 42 -11.57 -6.66 -0.70
N ASP A 43 -11.04 -7.55 -1.54
CA ASP A 43 -11.13 -7.52 -3.01
C ASP A 43 -10.52 -6.26 -3.67
N HIS A 44 -9.63 -5.52 -2.99
CA HIS A 44 -8.87 -4.44 -3.62
C HIS A 44 -7.67 -4.96 -4.40
N ASP A 45 -7.33 -4.28 -5.50
CA ASP A 45 -6.10 -4.52 -6.23
C ASP A 45 -4.95 -3.80 -5.52
N VAL A 46 -3.79 -4.47 -5.43
CA VAL A 46 -2.63 -3.95 -4.71
C VAL A 46 -1.39 -4.00 -5.59
N TYR A 47 -0.69 -2.88 -5.67
CA TYR A 47 0.65 -2.79 -6.28
C TYR A 47 1.67 -2.46 -5.19
N ILE A 48 2.72 -3.27 -5.07
CA ILE A 48 3.75 -3.09 -4.04
C ILE A 48 5.00 -2.42 -4.63
N VAL A 49 5.50 -1.40 -3.94
CA VAL A 49 6.85 -0.86 -4.15
C VAL A 49 7.66 -0.99 -2.87
N ASP A 50 8.83 -1.60 -2.95
CA ASP A 50 9.74 -1.74 -1.80
C ASP A 50 11.18 -1.81 -2.29
N ASP A 51 12.11 -1.10 -1.64
CA ASP A 51 13.53 -1.13 -2.01
C ASP A 51 14.28 -2.32 -1.41
N LEU A 52 13.62 -3.09 -0.52
CA LEU A 52 14.14 -4.20 0.26
C LEU A 52 15.27 -3.81 1.23
N SER A 53 15.37 -2.53 1.62
CA SER A 53 16.37 -2.06 2.59
C SER A 53 16.18 -2.68 3.97
N ASN A 54 14.92 -2.93 4.35
CA ASN A 54 14.53 -3.51 5.64
C ASN A 54 13.45 -4.61 5.52
N ALA A 55 13.27 -5.15 4.32
CA ALA A 55 12.33 -6.21 4.00
C ALA A 55 13.04 -7.32 3.23
N LYS A 56 12.37 -8.47 3.07
CA LYS A 56 12.92 -9.58 2.30
C LYS A 56 11.93 -10.04 1.23
N MET A 57 12.45 -10.54 0.12
CA MET A 57 11.65 -10.94 -1.03
C MET A 57 10.71 -12.11 -0.70
N GLU A 58 11.09 -12.98 0.23
CA GLU A 58 10.29 -14.11 0.70
C GLU A 58 8.95 -13.69 1.34
N VAL A 59 8.84 -12.42 1.76
CA VAL A 59 7.55 -11.86 2.22
C VAL A 59 6.54 -11.83 1.08
N LEU A 60 6.95 -11.54 -0.16
CA LEU A 60 6.04 -11.55 -1.31
C LEU A 60 5.46 -12.94 -1.56
N ASP A 61 6.29 -14.00 -1.47
CA ASP A 61 5.84 -15.38 -1.61
C ASP A 61 4.86 -15.76 -0.49
N THR A 62 5.15 -15.31 0.73
CA THR A 62 4.26 -15.50 1.89
C THR A 62 2.93 -14.80 1.69
N LEU A 63 2.91 -13.58 1.14
CA LEU A 63 1.69 -12.84 0.83
C LEU A 63 0.82 -13.59 -0.19
N LYS A 64 1.42 -14.11 -1.28
CA LYS A 64 0.70 -14.92 -2.27
C LYS A 64 0.09 -16.18 -1.65
N GLN A 65 0.83 -16.86 -0.77
CA GLN A 65 0.34 -18.06 -0.08
C GLN A 65 -0.82 -17.77 0.88
N ILE A 66 -0.75 -16.68 1.65
CA ILE A 66 -1.78 -16.32 2.64
C ILE A 66 -3.06 -15.85 1.95
N THR A 67 -2.92 -15.04 0.90
CA THR A 67 -4.06 -14.41 0.21
C THR A 67 -4.68 -15.30 -0.86
N GLY A 68 -3.96 -16.33 -1.31
CA GLY A 68 -4.36 -17.14 -2.46
C GLY A 68 -4.25 -16.40 -3.79
N ALA A 69 -3.67 -15.20 -3.80
CA ALA A 69 -3.44 -14.42 -5.02
C ALA A 69 -2.43 -15.15 -5.92
N ALA A 70 -2.79 -15.34 -7.20
CA ALA A 70 -1.90 -15.94 -8.17
C ALA A 70 -0.64 -15.08 -8.37
N GLU A 71 -0.82 -13.76 -8.46
CA GLU A 71 0.25 -12.78 -8.57
C GLU A 71 -0.10 -11.53 -7.77
N ILE A 72 0.93 -10.86 -7.27
CA ILE A 72 0.83 -9.55 -6.61
C ILE A 72 1.86 -8.65 -7.29
N PRO A 73 1.44 -7.62 -8.06
CA PRO A 73 2.35 -6.70 -8.72
C PRO A 73 3.36 -6.11 -7.73
N PHE A 74 4.64 -6.20 -8.08
CA PHE A 74 5.74 -5.74 -7.26
C PHE A 74 6.83 -5.13 -8.12
N GLU A 75 7.32 -3.95 -7.72
CA GLU A 75 8.53 -3.36 -8.29
C GLU A 75 9.53 -3.02 -7.19
N LYS A 76 10.76 -3.54 -7.33
CA LYS A 76 11.87 -3.15 -6.45
C LYS A 76 12.34 -1.75 -6.82
N MET A 77 11.97 -0.76 -6.02
CA MET A 77 12.22 0.65 -6.34
C MET A 77 12.43 1.49 -5.07
N ASP A 78 13.37 2.44 -5.15
CA ASP A 78 13.54 3.49 -4.16
C ASP A 78 12.52 4.61 -4.42
N VAL A 79 11.66 4.88 -3.44
CA VAL A 79 10.58 5.88 -3.54
C VAL A 79 11.12 7.30 -3.66
N THR A 80 12.39 7.53 -3.33
CA THR A 80 13.05 8.83 -3.53
C THR A 80 13.43 9.10 -5.00
N ASP A 81 13.36 8.09 -5.87
CA ASP A 81 13.54 8.25 -7.32
C ASP A 81 12.26 8.77 -7.96
N ALA A 82 12.16 10.10 -8.07
CA ALA A 82 11.02 10.78 -8.66
C ALA A 82 10.75 10.38 -10.12
N ALA A 83 11.78 10.07 -10.90
CA ALA A 83 11.60 9.67 -12.29
C ALA A 83 10.99 8.28 -12.40
N ALA A 84 11.46 7.34 -11.56
CA ALA A 84 10.93 5.99 -11.49
C ALA A 84 9.48 5.98 -10.97
N ILE A 85 9.19 6.71 -9.89
CA ILE A 85 7.83 6.82 -9.35
C ILE A 85 6.88 7.47 -10.36
N ASN A 86 7.31 8.53 -11.05
CA ASN A 86 6.47 9.14 -12.07
C ASN A 86 6.24 8.20 -13.27
N ARG A 87 7.22 7.36 -13.65
CA ARG A 87 7.04 6.33 -14.68
C ARG A 87 5.98 5.31 -14.22
N LEU A 88 6.10 4.80 -13.00
CA LEU A 88 5.17 3.84 -12.43
C LEU A 88 3.72 4.36 -12.48
N PHE A 89 3.47 5.61 -12.09
CA PHE A 89 2.14 6.23 -12.16
C PHE A 89 1.68 6.53 -13.60
N SER A 90 2.61 6.65 -14.56
CA SER A 90 2.25 6.82 -15.97
C SER A 90 1.85 5.50 -16.64
N GLU A 91 2.36 4.38 -16.12
CA GLU A 91 2.12 3.02 -16.64
C GLU A 91 0.94 2.32 -15.93
N ASN A 92 0.52 2.83 -14.77
CA ASN A 92 -0.51 2.24 -13.93
C ASN A 92 -1.50 3.31 -13.43
N HIS A 93 -2.77 2.97 -13.33
CA HIS A 93 -3.78 3.86 -12.73
C HIS A 93 -3.99 3.48 -11.27
N PHE A 94 -3.73 4.40 -10.33
CA PHE A 94 -3.94 4.19 -8.90
C PHE A 94 -5.07 5.06 -8.37
N ASP A 95 -5.97 4.46 -7.60
CA ASP A 95 -7.06 5.16 -6.90
C ASP A 95 -6.58 5.76 -5.57
N GLY A 96 -5.46 5.26 -5.04
CA GLY A 96 -4.77 5.87 -3.93
C GLY A 96 -3.47 5.19 -3.51
N VAL A 97 -2.83 5.79 -2.51
CA VAL A 97 -1.49 5.43 -2.04
C VAL A 97 -1.49 5.25 -0.53
N ILE A 98 -0.87 4.17 -0.06
CA ILE A 98 -0.51 3.96 1.34
C ILE A 98 1.02 3.94 1.44
N HIS A 99 1.58 4.90 2.19
CA HIS A 99 3.02 5.12 2.28
C HIS A 99 3.61 4.60 3.61
N PHE A 100 4.22 3.41 3.58
CA PHE A 100 5.00 2.85 4.70
C PHE A 100 6.51 2.88 4.46
N ALA A 101 6.98 3.19 3.25
CA ALA A 101 8.41 3.26 2.94
C ALA A 101 9.10 4.35 3.75
N GLY A 102 9.94 3.96 4.70
CA GLY A 102 10.57 4.85 5.65
C GLY A 102 11.45 4.11 6.65
N TYR A 103 12.58 4.71 7.02
CA TYR A 103 13.39 4.21 8.13
C TYR A 103 12.70 4.49 9.46
N LYS A 104 12.77 3.51 10.37
CA LYS A 104 12.00 3.51 11.62
C LYS A 104 12.83 3.26 12.88
N ALA A 105 14.13 2.98 12.77
CA ALA A 105 14.96 2.66 13.93
C ALA A 105 15.40 3.94 14.67
N VAL A 106 14.87 4.14 15.88
CA VAL A 106 15.12 5.35 16.67
C VAL A 106 16.62 5.55 16.95
N GLY A 107 17.33 4.51 17.39
CA GLY A 107 18.76 4.63 17.70
C GLY A 107 19.62 5.01 16.49
N GLU A 108 19.30 4.45 15.33
CA GLU A 108 19.99 4.76 14.08
C GLU A 108 19.65 6.18 13.59
N SER A 109 18.39 6.62 13.75
CA SER A 109 17.97 7.98 13.38
C SER A 109 18.76 9.10 14.08
N VAL A 110 19.20 8.85 15.31
CA VAL A 110 20.06 9.79 16.05
C VAL A 110 21.49 9.78 15.50
N SER A 111 21.95 8.64 15.01
CA SER A 111 23.32 8.44 14.53
C SER A 111 23.51 8.93 13.09
N ILE A 112 22.49 8.77 12.24
CA ILE A 112 22.51 9.17 10.81
C ILE A 112 21.25 9.97 10.42
N PRO A 113 20.98 11.12 11.08
CA PRO A 113 19.74 11.87 10.91
C PRO A 113 19.50 12.34 9.47
N LEU A 114 20.55 12.74 8.75
CA LEU A 114 20.42 13.20 7.36
C LEU A 114 19.93 12.10 6.42
N ALA A 115 20.32 10.84 6.65
CA ALA A 115 19.81 9.71 5.88
C ALA A 115 18.33 9.48 6.14
N TYR A 116 17.89 9.61 7.39
CA TYR A 116 16.47 9.50 7.77
C TYR A 116 15.62 10.63 7.18
N TYR A 117 16.10 11.88 7.23
CA TYR A 117 15.41 12.99 6.59
C TYR A 117 15.35 12.81 5.07
N LYS A 118 16.47 12.46 4.44
CA LYS A 118 16.51 12.22 3.00
C LYS A 118 15.57 11.09 2.61
N ASN A 119 15.56 9.98 3.34
CA ASN A 119 14.68 8.88 2.99
C ASN A 119 13.21 9.25 3.24
N ASN A 120 12.84 9.55 4.48
CA ASN A 120 11.43 9.62 4.88
C ASN A 120 10.73 10.89 4.38
N VAL A 121 11.42 12.02 4.36
CA VAL A 121 10.81 13.29 3.92
C VAL A 121 10.77 13.35 2.40
N LEU A 122 11.87 12.99 1.72
CA LEU A 122 11.89 13.04 0.26
C LEU A 122 10.92 12.02 -0.36
N SER A 123 10.85 10.79 0.17
CA SER A 123 9.89 9.79 -0.34
C SER A 123 8.45 10.30 -0.26
N THR A 124 8.10 10.96 0.85
CA THR A 124 6.78 11.55 1.06
C THR A 124 6.52 12.70 0.07
N ILE A 125 7.51 13.59 -0.15
CA ILE A 125 7.41 14.68 -1.11
C ILE A 125 7.21 14.13 -2.53
N VAL A 126 8.04 13.18 -2.94
CA VAL A 126 8.00 12.57 -4.28
C VAL A 126 6.64 11.94 -4.55
N LEU A 127 6.11 11.16 -3.61
CA LEU A 127 4.79 10.57 -3.77
C LEU A 127 3.68 11.61 -3.79
N ALA A 128 3.70 12.60 -2.89
CA ALA A 128 2.68 13.63 -2.85
C ALA A 128 2.65 14.46 -4.15
N GLU A 129 3.81 14.88 -4.65
CA GLU A 129 3.92 15.58 -5.94
C GLU A 129 3.42 14.71 -7.11
N THR A 130 3.75 13.42 -7.10
CA THR A 130 3.30 12.48 -8.13
C THR A 130 1.78 12.25 -8.07
N CYS A 131 1.21 12.12 -6.87
CA CYS A 131 -0.23 12.01 -6.67
C CYS A 131 -0.96 13.23 -7.23
N LEU A 132 -0.49 14.45 -6.90
CA LEU A 132 -1.04 15.69 -7.44
C LEU A 132 -0.96 15.74 -8.97
N LYS A 133 0.17 15.31 -9.55
CA LYS A 133 0.37 15.31 -11.00
C LYS A 133 -0.55 14.34 -11.74
N HIS A 134 -0.85 13.19 -11.14
CA HIS A 134 -1.65 12.11 -11.75
C HIS A 134 -3.11 12.08 -11.29
N GLY A 135 -3.54 13.05 -10.46
CA GLY A 135 -4.92 13.16 -10.00
C GLY A 135 -5.32 12.12 -8.95
N VAL A 136 -4.35 11.59 -8.19
CA VAL A 136 -4.60 10.64 -7.11
C VAL A 136 -4.88 11.41 -5.83
N GLU A 137 -6.14 11.41 -5.39
CA GLU A 137 -6.58 12.25 -4.25
C GLU A 137 -6.47 11.53 -2.90
N ARG A 138 -6.39 10.19 -2.90
CA ARG A 138 -6.32 9.38 -1.68
C ARG A 138 -4.88 9.05 -1.34
N PHE A 139 -4.33 9.74 -0.35
CA PHE A 139 -2.99 9.51 0.18
C PHE A 139 -3.03 9.28 1.69
N LYS A 140 -2.52 8.15 2.16
CA LYS A 140 -2.32 7.88 3.60
C LYS A 140 -0.86 7.65 3.91
N TYR A 141 -0.40 8.32 4.95
CA TYR A 141 0.93 8.12 5.52
C TYR A 141 0.86 7.12 6.68
N GLY A 142 1.62 6.04 6.58
CA GLY A 142 1.74 5.04 7.63
C GLY A 142 2.84 5.41 8.62
N ALA A 143 2.46 5.85 9.82
CA ALA A 143 3.40 6.12 10.90
C ALA A 143 3.55 4.89 11.81
N CYS A 144 4.79 4.56 12.19
CA CYS A 144 5.03 3.56 13.22
C CYS A 144 4.81 4.19 14.62
N PRO A 145 3.97 3.63 15.50
CA PRO A 145 3.81 4.13 16.86
C PRO A 145 5.15 4.01 17.61
N LYS A 146 5.64 5.12 18.16
CA LYS A 146 6.98 5.20 18.78
C LYS A 146 7.10 4.56 20.17
N ASN A 147 6.05 3.95 20.71
CA ASN A 147 6.03 3.44 22.08
C ASN A 147 5.85 1.93 22.14
N ASN A 148 6.81 1.27 22.79
CA ASN A 148 6.86 -0.18 23.05
C ASN A 148 5.71 -0.70 23.95
N SER A 149 4.81 0.16 24.44
CA SER A 149 3.70 -0.20 25.32
C SER A 149 2.39 -0.53 24.57
N ASP A 150 2.29 -0.18 23.28
CA ASP A 150 0.99 -0.14 22.59
C ASP A 150 0.88 -1.17 21.44
N ILE A 151 1.81 -2.14 21.36
CA ILE A 151 1.87 -3.17 20.29
C ILE A 151 0.75 -4.23 20.43
N HIS A 152 -0.20 -4.06 21.35
CA HIS A 152 -1.26 -5.05 21.58
C HIS A 152 -2.55 -4.80 20.79
N ASP A 153 -2.66 -3.73 20.01
CA ASP A 153 -3.91 -3.40 19.31
C ASP A 153 -3.80 -3.47 17.78
N TYR A 154 -3.89 -4.71 17.26
CA TYR A 154 -4.05 -4.98 15.82
C TYR A 154 -5.37 -4.42 15.24
N SER A 155 -6.30 -3.92 16.06
CA SER A 155 -7.53 -3.29 15.55
C SER A 155 -7.27 -1.95 14.87
N ALA A 156 -6.14 -1.28 15.18
CA ALA A 156 -5.73 -0.05 14.52
C ALA A 156 -5.40 -0.28 13.03
N ASP A 157 -4.86 -1.45 12.66
CA ASP A 157 -4.54 -1.80 11.27
C ASP A 157 -5.82 -1.99 10.43
N MET A 158 -6.90 -2.56 11.02
CA MET A 158 -8.22 -2.60 10.38
C MET A 158 -8.88 -1.22 10.29
N GLN A 159 -8.55 -0.29 11.20
CA GLN A 159 -9.01 1.10 11.10
C GLN A 159 -8.33 1.85 9.95
N PHE A 160 -7.10 1.48 9.54
CA PHE A 160 -6.42 2.12 8.40
C PHE A 160 -7.18 1.91 7.09
N GLU A 161 -7.68 0.70 6.85
CA GLU A 161 -8.51 0.37 5.68
C GLU A 161 -9.84 1.13 5.71
N ALA A 162 -10.57 1.06 6.83
CA ALA A 162 -11.82 1.79 7.02
C ALA A 162 -11.65 3.32 6.89
N ALA A 163 -10.52 3.87 7.35
CA ALA A 163 -10.20 5.29 7.23
C ALA A 163 -9.74 5.70 5.82
N PHE A 164 -9.22 4.77 5.01
CA PHE A 164 -8.88 5.01 3.61
C PHE A 164 -10.14 4.98 2.73
N LEU A 165 -11.01 4.00 2.96
CA LEU A 165 -12.27 3.81 2.22
C LEU A 165 -13.34 4.87 2.49
N SER A 166 -13.22 5.61 3.59
CA SER A 166 -14.16 6.67 3.98
C SER A 166 -13.76 8.08 3.52
N CYS A 167 -12.63 8.22 2.82
CA CYS A 167 -12.12 9.49 2.28
C CYS A 167 -12.40 9.66 0.78
#